data_AF-A0ABD2MZP6-F1
#
_entry.id   AF-A0ABD2MZP6-F1
#
_cell.length_a   1.000
_cell.length_b   1.000
_cell.length_c   1.000
_cell.angle_alpha   90.00
_cell.angle_beta   90.00
_cell.angle_gamma   90.00
#
_symmetry.space_group_name_H-M   'P 1'
#
loop_
_entity.id
_entity.type
_entity.pdbx_description
1 polymer ?
#
loop_
_entity_poly.entity_id
_entity_poly.type
_entity_poly.pdbx_seq_one_letter_code
_entity_poly.pdbx_strand_id
1 'polypeptide(L)' 'TFQYTHFRSEMPLLQPDMQSRSWEKHAMDILNFRHKEYLVIVDYYGKWIELKNIRCKKVKEIIKTLNVVFSWYP' A
#
# COMPACT_ATOMS: atom_id res chain seq x y z
N THR A 1 22.57 -13.07 29.41
CA THR A 1 21.55 -12.20 30.03
C THR A 1 21.24 -11.06 29.08
N PHE A 2 20.16 -11.18 28.30
CA PHE A 2 19.74 -10.14 27.35
C PHE A 2 18.92 -9.08 28.10
N GLN A 3 19.47 -7.88 28.23
CA GLN A 3 18.81 -6.74 28.86
C GLN A 3 17.88 -6.08 27.84
N TYR A 4 16.57 -6.24 28.03
CA TYR A 4 15.55 -5.43 27.37
C TYR A 4 15.66 -3.99 27.88
N THR A 5 16.31 -3.12 27.10
CA THR A 5 16.41 -1.69 27.39
C THR A 5 15.42 -0.91 26.53
N HIS A 6 14.87 0.14 27.14
CA HIS A 6 13.76 0.98 26.69
C HIS A 6 13.64 1.25 25.18
N PHE A 7 12.39 1.18 24.70
CA PHE A 7 11.94 1.50 23.34
C PHE A 7 12.44 2.89 22.89
N ARG A 8 13.41 2.92 21.98
CA ARG A 8 14.02 4.15 21.45
C ARG A 8 13.16 4.72 20.32
N SER A 9 12.43 5.79 20.61
CA SER A 9 11.60 6.58 19.69
C SER A 9 12.41 7.46 18.72
N GLU A 10 13.50 6.94 18.15
CA GLU A 10 14.41 7.71 17.28
C GLU A 10 15.00 6.88 16.13
N MET A 11 14.46 5.70 15.80
CA MET A 11 14.88 5.06 14.55
C MET A 11 14.30 5.87 13.39
N PRO A 12 15.12 6.56 12.57
CA PRO A 12 14.61 7.23 11.39
C PRO A 12 13.93 6.18 10.53
N LEU A 13 12.76 6.52 9.98
CA LEU A 13 12.10 5.69 8.99
C LEU A 13 13.11 5.42 7.87
N LEU A 14 13.61 4.19 7.80
CA LEU A 14 14.56 3.79 6.77
C LEU A 14 13.86 4.01 5.43
N GLN A 15 14.51 4.76 4.54
CA GLN A 15 14.00 4.90 3.19
C GLN A 15 14.14 3.52 2.53
N PRO A 16 13.05 2.98 1.94
CA PRO A 16 13.15 1.76 1.17
C PRO A 16 14.08 1.99 -0.03
N ASP A 17 14.84 0.96 -0.39
CA ASP A 17 15.73 0.99 -1.54
C ASP A 17 14.95 1.39 -2.82
N MET A 18 15.63 2.12 -3.70
CA MET A 18 15.04 2.53 -4.98
C MET A 18 14.76 1.30 -5.83
N GLN A 19 13.50 1.14 -6.25
CA GLN A 19 13.09 0.01 -7.08
C GLN A 19 13.67 0.13 -8.48
N SER A 20 13.91 -1.02 -9.10
CA SER A 20 14.51 -1.08 -10.42
C SER A 20 13.48 -0.93 -11.53
N ARG A 21 12.23 -1.29 -11.26
CA ARG A 21 11.12 -1.31 -12.22
C ARG A 21 9.84 -0.72 -11.62
N SER A 22 9.05 -0.07 -12.47
CA SER A 22 7.67 0.28 -12.13
C SER A 22 6.88 -0.96 -11.76
N TRP A 23 5.96 -0.82 -10.81
CA TRP A 23 5.05 -1.89 -10.38
C TRP A 23 5.74 -3.09 -9.69
N GLU A 24 7.02 -2.97 -9.32
CA GLU A 24 7.77 -4.02 -8.62
C GLU A 24 7.28 -4.19 -7.17
N LYS A 25 7.04 -3.09 -6.46
CA LYS A 25 6.46 -3.11 -5.11
C LYS A 25 5.46 -1.97 -4.90
N HIS A 26 4.33 -2.34 -4.29
CA HIS A 26 3.20 -1.47 -4.03
C HIS A 26 2.94 -1.33 -2.53
N ALA A 27 2.56 -0.13 -2.11
CA ALA A 27 1.83 0.06 -0.86
C ALA A 27 0.34 0.09 -1.17
N MET A 28 -0.45 -0.54 -0.31
CA MET A 28 -1.90 -0.52 -0.43
C MET A 28 -2.52 -0.34 0.95
N ASP A 29 -3.58 0.46 1.02
CA ASP A 29 -4.36 0.64 2.25
C ASP A 29 -5.82 0.98 1.91
N ILE A 30 -6.71 0.82 2.88
CA ILE A 30 -8.13 1.14 2.76
C ILE A 30 -8.38 2.52 3.36
N LEU A 31 -8.78 3.47 2.51
CA LEU A 31 -9.18 4.81 2.91
C LEU A 31 -10.71 4.90 3.04
N ASN A 32 -11.18 5.42 4.16
CA ASN A 32 -12.56 5.88 4.30
C ASN A 32 -12.61 7.40 4.14
N PHE A 33 -13.36 7.88 3.15
CA PHE A 33 -13.53 9.31 2.92
C PHE A 33 -14.95 9.62 2.47
N ARG A 34 -15.60 10.56 3.17
CA ARG A 34 -16.99 11.00 2.88
C ARG A 34 -17.97 9.81 2.72
N HIS A 35 -17.93 8.87 3.66
CA HIS A 35 -18.79 7.67 3.67
C HIS A 35 -18.58 6.71 2.47
N LYS A 36 -17.46 6.84 1.76
CA LYS A 36 -17.05 5.93 0.70
C LYS A 36 -15.74 5.26 1.08
N GLU A 37 -15.61 4.02 0.62
CA GLU A 37 -14.39 3.23 0.81
C GLU A 37 -13.58 3.23 -0.48
N TYR A 38 -12.27 3.33 -0.32
CA TYR A 38 -11.32 3.34 -1.41
C TYR A 38 -10.17 2.40 -1.07
N LEU A 39 -9.72 1.66 -2.07
CA LEU A 39 -8.42 1.03 -2.06
C LEU A 39 -7.43 2.05 -2.63
N VAL A 40 -6.52 2.51 -1.78
CA VAL A 40 -5.39 3.36 -2.15
C VAL A 40 -4.26 2.43 -2.57
N ILE A 41 -3.69 2.66 -3.74
CA ILE A 41 -2.55 1.90 -4.26
C ILE A 41 -1.46 2.91 -4.59
N VAL A 42 -0.26 2.67 -4.11
CA VAL A 42 0.90 3.53 -4.36
C VAL A 42 2.00 2.69 -4.97
N ASP A 43 2.40 3.04 -6.19
CA ASP A 43 3.61 2.50 -6.80
C ASP A 43 4.82 3.24 -6.20
N TYR A 44 5.74 2.49 -5.60
CA TYR A 44 6.91 3.07 -4.94
C TYR A 44 7.96 3.57 -5.94
N TYR A 45 7.97 3.06 -7.17
CA TYR A 45 8.91 3.50 -8.19
C TYR A 45 8.54 4.92 -8.68
N GLY A 46 7.34 5.08 -9.23
CA GLY A 46 6.86 6.36 -9.75
C GLY A 46 6.26 7.30 -8.70
N LYS A 47 6.07 6.85 -7.46
CA LYS A 47 5.29 7.54 -6.41
C LYS A 47 3.87 7.91 -6.89
N TRP A 48 3.33 7.10 -7.81
CA TRP A 48 2.00 7.31 -8.39
C TRP A 48 0.94 6.76 -7.44
N ILE A 49 -0.11 7.54 -7.19
CA ILE A 49 -1.22 7.17 -6.30
C ILE A 49 -2.46 6.89 -7.13
N GLU A 50 -3.00 5.68 -6.99
CA GLU A 50 -4.30 5.30 -7.53
C GLU A 50 -5.34 5.12 -6.44
N LEU A 51 -6.54 5.62 -6.70
CA LEU A 51 -7.70 5.42 -5.84
C LEU A 51 -8.72 4.58 -6.59
N LYS A 52 -9.03 3.40 -6.08
CA LYS A 52 -10.13 2.57 -6.58
C LYS A 52 -11.26 2.57 -5.58
N ASN A 53 -12.44 3.02 -6.00
CA ASN A 53 -13.61 2.89 -5.14
C ASN A 53 -13.93 1.41 -4.93
N ILE A 54 -14.13 1.00 -3.69
CA ILE A 54 -14.56 -0.35 -3.33
C ILE A 54 -15.94 -0.28 -2.68
N ARG A 55 -16.77 -1.29 -2.95
CA ARG A 55 -18.13 -1.32 -2.39
C ARG A 55 -18.13 -1.68 -0.90
N CYS A 56 -17.15 -2.48 -0.47
CA CYS A 56 -16.98 -2.92 0.92
C CYS A 56 -15.56 -3.44 1.16
N LYS A 57 -15.12 -3.46 2.43
CA LYS A 57 -13.82 -4.03 2.87
C LYS A 57 -13.71 -5.56 2.81
N LYS A 58 -14.62 -6.26 2.12
CA LYS A 58 -14.56 -7.72 2.01
C LYS A 58 -13.42 -8.13 1.10
N VAL A 59 -12.69 -9.18 1.49
CA VAL A 59 -11.55 -9.73 0.74
C VAL A 59 -11.91 -10.01 -0.72
N LYS A 60 -13.09 -10.55 -1.01
CA LYS A 60 -13.55 -10.84 -2.38
C LYS A 60 -13.63 -9.57 -3.27
N GLU A 61 -14.06 -8.45 -2.72
CA GLU A 61 -14.13 -7.18 -3.45
C GLU A 61 -12.72 -6.64 -3.70
N ILE A 62 -11.84 -6.72 -2.69
CA ILE A 62 -10.44 -6.29 -2.81
C ILE A 62 -9.73 -7.10 -3.90
N ILE A 63 -9.81 -8.44 -3.86
CA ILE A 63 -9.21 -9.32 -4.87
C ILE A 63 -9.72 -8.98 -6.27
N LYS A 64 -11.04 -8.79 -6.42
CA LYS A 64 -11.65 -8.42 -7.69
C LYS A 64 -11.08 -7.10 -8.22
N THR A 65 -10.97 -6.08 -7.37
CA THR A 65 -10.39 -4.78 -7.74
C THR A 65 -8.92 -4.92 -8.13
N LEU A 66 -8.14 -5.69 -7.36
CA LEU A 66 -6.72 -5.91 -7.66
C LEU A 66 -6.50 -6.66 -8.98
N ASN A 67 -7.32 -7.66 -9.30
CA ASN A 67 -7.22 -8.36 -10.59
C ASN A 67 -7.44 -7.43 -11.78
N VAL A 68 -8.33 -6.44 -11.65
CA VAL A 68 -8.56 -5.42 -12.69
C VAL A 68 -7.39 -4.44 -12.76
N VAL A 69 -6.80 -4.08 -11.62
CA VAL A 69 -5.66 -3.16 -11.59
C VAL A 69 -4.43 -3.82 -12.21
N PHE A 70 -4.10 -5.05 -11.79
CA PHE A 70 -2.93 -5.75 -12.30
C PHE A 70 -3.06 -6.25 -13.74
N SER A 71 -4.28 -6.28 -14.32
CA SER A 71 -4.43 -6.59 -15.74
C SER A 71 -4.09 -5.43 -16.67
N TRP A 72 -3.93 -4.21 -16.14
CA TRP A 72 -3.54 -3.03 -16.92
C TRP A 72 -2.02 -2.89 -17.08
N TYR A 73 -1.24 -3.56 -16.23
CA TYR A 73 0.22 -3.49 -16.27
C TYR A 73 0.77 -4.66 -17.09
N PRO A 74 1.70 -4.40 -18.02
CA PRO A 74 2.30 -5.41 -18.88
C PRO A 74 3.23 -6.37 -18.15
#